data_AF-A0A919FR32-F1
#
_entry.id   AF-A0A919FR32-F1
#
_cell.length_a   1.000
_cell.length_b   1.000
_cell.length_c   1.000
_cell.angle_alpha   90.00
_cell.angle_beta   90.00
_cell.angle_gamma   90.00
#
_symmetry.space_group_name_H-M   'P 1'
#
loop_
_entity.id
_entity.type
_entity.pdbx_description
1 polymer ?
#
loop_
_entity_poly.entity_id
_entity_poly.type
_entity_poly.pdbx_seq_one_letter_code
_entity_poly.pdbx_strand_id
1 'polypeptide(L)'
;MSHPGTSIKRVRTVVGVLSLVLFAQTACWLGYDVAERGVDGAWTVWTTGTPSGLSATSSLDLGLAALQLTAGWAALRRGRGAGGLLVTACAATVLFRLPVLWYLLLNSPSNPWFGMLTGASLDVVGLTCVFAVLVAAVLGTLLVRARQLENEIAEAEAAAEAAALHGGAIRPVKVTATASGAVLAVLNVVYIFRNAITAYRVGPHGLAHLLAGRGTGRAVLAVSSPWQWTCLTLLCGAGMLLAARRRPVADGFALGLSLFMVPSSFTDLWGASVAGTLFQVPAASGQNLLEVVGGLAMAALIVWEARQDRLRPLGDGIEFPSASTPLPGTGRTLLSRSPSAAPRSGTGPVPSATAPAPVPAAATAHGVRTADGGPAEG
;
A
#
# COMPACT_ATOMS: atom_id res chain seq x y z
N MET A 1 -32.81 -0.98 11.95
CA MET A 1 -31.54 -0.28 12.28
C MET A 1 -30.40 -1.13 11.74
N SER A 2 -29.57 -0.62 10.83
CA SER A 2 -28.45 -1.35 10.26
C SER A 2 -27.34 -1.54 11.31
N HIS A 3 -26.98 -2.79 11.62
CA HIS A 3 -25.90 -3.07 12.56
C HIS A 3 -24.58 -2.41 12.13
N PRO A 4 -23.90 -1.63 12.99
CA PRO A 4 -22.67 -0.89 12.65
C PRO A 4 -21.56 -1.79 12.07
N GLY A 5 -21.47 -3.05 12.51
CA GLY A 5 -20.53 -4.03 11.96
C GLY A 5 -20.77 -4.41 10.48
N THR A 6 -21.98 -4.23 9.96
CA THR A 6 -22.27 -4.43 8.52
C THR A 6 -21.79 -3.24 7.68
N SER A 7 -21.79 -2.03 8.26
CA SER A 7 -21.32 -0.81 7.60
C SER A 7 -19.80 -0.83 7.37
N ILE A 8 -19.02 -1.17 8.39
CA ILE A 8 -17.54 -1.20 8.29
C ILE A 8 -17.06 -2.22 7.26
N LYS A 9 -17.70 -3.40 7.20
CA LYS A 9 -17.38 -4.43 6.20
C LYS A 9 -17.59 -3.90 4.77
N ARG A 10 -18.72 -3.23 4.52
CA ARG A 10 -19.02 -2.63 3.21
C ARG A 10 -18.03 -1.52 2.87
N VAL A 11 -17.78 -0.59 3.80
CA VAL A 11 -16.81 0.49 3.59
C VAL A 11 -15.44 -0.08 3.24
N ARG A 12 -14.97 -1.10 3.96
CA ARG A 12 -13.68 -1.77 3.69
C ARG A 12 -13.61 -2.38 2.30
N THR A 13 -14.66 -3.07 1.85
CA THR A 13 -14.72 -3.63 0.49
C THR A 13 -14.66 -2.52 -0.55
N VAL A 14 -15.44 -1.45 -0.37
CA VAL A 14 -15.47 -0.31 -1.31
C VAL A 14 -14.10 0.36 -1.40
N VAL A 15 -13.45 0.69 -0.28
CA VAL A 15 -12.11 1.30 -0.32
C VAL A 15 -11.06 0.39 -0.95
N GLY A 16 -11.17 -0.94 -0.74
CA GLY A 16 -10.32 -1.92 -1.40
C GLY A 16 -10.49 -1.92 -2.92
N VAL A 17 -11.74 -1.91 -3.40
CA VAL A 17 -12.06 -1.83 -4.83
C VAL A 17 -11.57 -0.51 -5.44
N LEU A 18 -11.78 0.63 -4.77
CA LEU A 18 -11.30 1.93 -5.25
C LEU A 18 -9.76 1.95 -5.38
N SER A 19 -9.04 1.35 -4.44
CA SER A 19 -7.57 1.21 -4.55
C SER A 19 -7.15 0.34 -5.74
N LEU A 20 -7.91 -0.72 -6.05
CA LEU A 20 -7.66 -1.55 -7.25
C LEU A 20 -8.01 -0.82 -8.55
N VAL A 21 -9.00 0.07 -8.55
CA VAL A 21 -9.31 0.96 -9.69
C VAL A 21 -8.15 1.92 -9.93
N LEU A 22 -7.58 2.50 -8.87
CA LEU A 22 -6.36 3.32 -8.99
C LEU A 22 -5.18 2.52 -9.53
N PHE A 23 -4.99 1.28 -9.05
CA PHE A 23 -3.99 0.36 -9.60
C PHE A 23 -4.20 0.11 -11.09
N ALA A 24 -5.44 -0.18 -11.52
CA ALA A 24 -5.75 -0.43 -12.92
C ALA A 24 -5.43 0.79 -13.81
N GLN A 25 -5.70 2.02 -13.32
CA GLN A 25 -5.31 3.24 -14.00
C GLN A 25 -3.79 3.36 -14.17
N THR A 26 -3.02 3.16 -13.10
CA THR A 26 -1.55 3.21 -13.15
C THR A 26 -0.99 2.10 -14.04
N ALA A 27 -1.52 0.87 -13.91
CA ALA A 27 -1.11 -0.29 -14.69
C ALA A 27 -1.42 -0.15 -16.18
N CYS A 28 -2.49 0.54 -16.55
CA CYS A 28 -2.82 0.84 -17.95
C CYS A 28 -1.70 1.66 -18.61
N TRP A 29 -1.15 2.66 -17.91
CA TRP A 29 -0.06 3.49 -18.45
C TRP A 29 1.29 2.76 -18.44
N LEU A 30 1.55 1.93 -17.42
CA LEU A 30 2.73 1.06 -17.43
C LEU A 30 2.67 0.06 -18.61
N GLY A 31 1.49 -0.53 -18.84
CA GLY A 31 1.23 -1.43 -19.96
C GLY A 31 1.32 -0.73 -21.32
N TYR A 32 0.90 0.53 -21.40
CA TYR A 32 1.07 1.36 -22.59
C TYR A 32 2.55 1.52 -22.95
N ASP A 33 3.42 1.86 -21.99
CA ASP A 33 4.86 1.99 -22.26
C ASP A 33 5.49 0.66 -22.70
N VAL A 34 5.07 -0.46 -22.09
CA VAL A 34 5.51 -1.81 -22.51
C VAL A 34 5.00 -2.17 -23.90
N ALA A 35 3.77 -1.82 -24.25
CA ALA A 35 3.20 -2.09 -25.57
C ALA A 35 3.87 -1.25 -26.66
N GLU A 36 4.21 0.01 -26.37
CA GLU A 36 4.85 0.92 -27.32
C GLU A 36 6.34 0.58 -27.54
N ARG A 37 7.06 0.16 -26.48
CA ARG A 37 8.54 0.06 -26.49
C ARG A 37 9.08 -1.35 -26.26
N GLY A 38 8.22 -2.31 -25.97
CA GLY A 38 8.61 -3.61 -25.43
C GLY A 38 9.06 -3.52 -23.96
N VAL A 39 9.23 -4.68 -23.33
CA VAL A 39 9.64 -4.78 -21.91
C VAL A 39 11.02 -4.17 -21.69
N ASP A 40 11.98 -4.48 -22.56
CA ASP A 40 13.36 -3.98 -22.43
C ASP A 40 13.44 -2.47 -22.64
N GLY A 41 12.66 -1.94 -23.60
CA GLY A 41 12.58 -0.50 -23.85
C GLY A 41 11.96 0.26 -22.68
N ALA A 42 10.83 -0.22 -22.16
CA ALA A 42 10.17 0.35 -20.99
C ALA A 42 11.07 0.30 -19.75
N TRP A 43 11.72 -0.84 -19.48
CA TRP A 43 12.67 -0.99 -18.38
C TRP A 43 13.86 -0.03 -18.50
N THR A 44 14.43 0.12 -19.69
CA THR A 44 15.51 1.07 -19.95
C THR A 44 15.06 2.49 -19.62
N VAL A 45 13.88 2.89 -20.07
CA VAL A 45 13.32 4.23 -19.77
C VAL A 45 13.10 4.43 -18.28
N TRP A 46 12.56 3.45 -17.57
CA TRP A 46 12.31 3.55 -16.12
C TRP A 46 13.60 3.58 -15.30
N THR A 47 14.69 2.98 -15.78
CA THR A 47 15.95 2.88 -15.03
C THR A 47 16.95 3.98 -15.35
N THR A 48 17.12 4.32 -16.63
CA THR A 48 18.12 5.32 -17.06
C THR A 48 17.52 6.71 -17.26
N GLY A 49 16.20 6.80 -17.44
CA GLY A 49 15.52 8.06 -17.73
C GLY A 49 15.96 8.72 -19.03
N THR A 50 16.61 7.97 -19.94
CA THR A 50 16.99 8.43 -21.29
C THR A 50 16.10 7.75 -22.33
N PRO A 51 14.94 8.33 -22.65
CA PRO A 51 14.06 7.76 -23.66
C PRO A 51 14.48 8.16 -25.08
N SER A 52 14.20 7.30 -26.05
CA SER A 52 13.82 7.73 -27.41
C SER A 52 12.31 8.07 -27.39
N GLY A 53 11.97 9.36 -27.36
CA GLY A 53 10.57 9.83 -27.31
C GLY A 53 10.05 10.11 -25.90
N LEU A 54 8.73 10.26 -25.73
CA LEU A 54 8.10 10.50 -24.42
C LEU A 54 7.53 9.23 -23.83
N SER A 55 7.96 8.93 -22.61
CA SER A 55 7.33 7.90 -21.78
C SER A 55 6.02 8.41 -21.19
N ALA A 56 5.01 7.55 -21.08
CA ALA A 56 3.84 7.88 -20.30
C ALA A 56 4.17 7.88 -18.80
N THR A 57 4.94 6.88 -18.35
CA THR A 57 5.23 6.60 -16.94
C THR A 57 6.70 6.78 -16.58
N SER A 58 6.96 6.77 -15.28
CA SER A 58 8.28 6.80 -14.65
C SER A 58 8.46 5.65 -13.67
N SER A 59 9.67 5.48 -13.13
CA SER A 59 9.93 4.50 -12.07
C SER A 59 9.06 4.65 -10.83
N LEU A 60 8.57 5.87 -10.55
CA LEU A 60 7.62 6.12 -9.45
C LEU A 60 6.27 5.43 -9.67
N ASP A 61 5.82 5.30 -10.91
CA ASP A 61 4.56 4.65 -11.23
C ASP A 61 4.61 3.14 -10.92
N LEU A 62 5.79 2.51 -10.99
CA LEU A 62 6.00 1.12 -10.53
C LEU A 62 5.74 1.00 -9.03
N GLY A 63 6.30 1.93 -8.24
CA GLY A 63 6.07 2.00 -6.80
C GLY A 63 4.62 2.30 -6.44
N LEU A 64 4.00 3.24 -7.17
CA LEU A 64 2.59 3.58 -6.99
C LEU A 64 1.67 2.40 -7.29
N ALA A 65 1.93 1.66 -8.37
CA ALA A 65 1.17 0.48 -8.74
C ALA A 65 1.31 -0.63 -7.68
N ALA A 66 2.54 -0.90 -7.21
CA ALA A 66 2.79 -1.89 -6.16
C ALA A 66 2.06 -1.53 -4.85
N LEU A 67 2.09 -0.25 -4.46
CA LEU A 67 1.37 0.27 -3.30
C LEU A 67 -0.15 0.12 -3.45
N GLN A 68 -0.73 0.59 -4.55
CA GLN A 68 -2.18 0.56 -4.80
C GLN A 68 -2.73 -0.88 -4.85
N LEU A 69 -2.00 -1.80 -5.50
CA LEU A 69 -2.34 -3.22 -5.55
C LEU A 69 -2.31 -3.84 -4.15
N THR A 70 -1.22 -3.62 -3.42
CA THR A 70 -1.04 -4.18 -2.08
C THR A 70 -2.08 -3.63 -1.09
N ALA A 71 -2.38 -2.33 -1.16
CA ALA A 71 -3.40 -1.69 -0.33
C ALA A 71 -4.80 -2.24 -0.60
N GLY A 72 -5.19 -2.34 -1.88
CA GLY A 72 -6.48 -2.91 -2.28
C GLY A 72 -6.62 -4.36 -1.85
N TRP A 73 -5.58 -5.18 -2.10
CA TRP A 73 -5.56 -6.58 -1.70
C TRP A 73 -5.63 -6.77 -0.18
N ALA A 74 -4.84 -6.00 0.58
CA ALA A 74 -4.85 -6.04 2.04
C ALA A 74 -6.21 -5.65 2.59
N ALA A 75 -6.89 -4.66 2.00
CA ALA A 75 -8.24 -4.26 2.40
C ALA A 75 -9.26 -5.39 2.20
N LEU A 76 -9.25 -6.04 1.02
CA LEU A 76 -10.16 -7.14 0.69
C LEU A 76 -9.92 -8.38 1.56
N ARG A 77 -8.65 -8.70 1.85
CA ARG A 77 -8.28 -9.82 2.74
C ARG A 77 -8.36 -9.49 4.23
N ARG A 78 -8.80 -8.30 4.60
CA ARG A 78 -8.85 -7.82 6.00
C ARG A 78 -7.50 -7.92 6.71
N GLY A 79 -6.42 -7.64 5.95
CA GLY A 79 -5.06 -7.59 6.48
C GLY A 79 -4.90 -6.50 7.54
N ARG A 80 -4.07 -6.79 8.55
CA ARG A 80 -3.62 -5.75 9.49
C ARG A 80 -2.83 -4.69 8.72
N GLY A 81 -2.98 -3.43 9.10
CA GLY A 81 -2.31 -2.30 8.42
C GLY A 81 -2.95 -1.86 7.10
N ALA A 82 -4.01 -2.50 6.62
CA ALA A 82 -4.67 -2.11 5.35
C ALA A 82 -5.09 -0.63 5.32
N GLY A 83 -5.57 -0.10 6.45
CA GLY A 83 -5.93 1.33 6.54
C GLY A 83 -4.74 2.26 6.29
N GLY A 84 -3.57 1.94 6.83
CA GLY A 84 -2.35 2.72 6.60
C GLY A 84 -1.89 2.65 5.15
N LEU A 85 -1.90 1.45 4.55
CA LEU A 85 -1.60 1.27 3.12
C LEU A 85 -2.53 2.08 2.22
N LEU A 86 -3.84 2.05 2.50
CA LEU A 86 -4.84 2.82 1.73
C LEU A 86 -4.66 4.33 1.88
N VAL A 87 -4.32 4.80 3.09
CA VAL A 87 -4.01 6.22 3.32
C VAL A 87 -2.77 6.62 2.53
N THR A 88 -1.70 5.84 2.56
CA THR A 88 -0.49 6.13 1.78
C THR A 88 -0.79 6.09 0.28
N ALA A 89 -1.53 5.08 -0.21
CA ALA A 89 -1.91 4.97 -1.62
C ALA A 89 -2.75 6.17 -2.07
N CYS A 90 -3.73 6.58 -1.26
CA CYS A 90 -4.56 7.74 -1.51
C CYS A 90 -3.72 9.03 -1.57
N ALA A 91 -2.88 9.26 -0.56
CA ALA A 91 -2.06 10.46 -0.47
C ALA A 91 -1.04 10.54 -1.62
N ALA A 92 -0.33 9.45 -1.90
CA ALA A 92 0.61 9.39 -3.02
C ALA A 92 -0.10 9.61 -4.36
N THR A 93 -1.27 9.01 -4.59
CA THR A 93 -2.02 9.22 -5.83
C THR A 93 -2.37 10.70 -6.01
N VAL A 94 -2.89 11.37 -4.97
CA VAL A 94 -3.22 12.80 -5.06
C VAL A 94 -1.95 13.63 -5.30
N LEU A 95 -0.91 13.44 -4.49
CA LEU A 95 0.32 14.23 -4.56
C LEU A 95 1.05 14.12 -5.89
N PHE A 96 1.02 12.95 -6.53
CA PHE A 96 1.75 12.70 -7.78
C PHE A 96 0.90 12.90 -9.05
N ARG A 97 -0.44 12.88 -8.96
CA ARG A 97 -1.33 13.16 -10.11
C ARG A 97 -1.77 14.62 -10.19
N LEU A 98 -1.81 15.35 -9.07
CA LEU A 98 -2.25 16.75 -9.03
C LEU A 98 -1.36 17.71 -9.83
N PRO A 99 -0.01 17.60 -9.84
CA PRO A 99 0.82 18.44 -10.71
C PRO A 99 0.50 18.26 -12.19
N VAL A 100 0.27 17.01 -12.62
CA VAL A 100 -0.12 16.71 -14.00
C VAL A 100 -1.42 17.43 -14.38
N LEU A 101 -2.41 17.42 -13.48
CA LEU A 101 -3.65 18.19 -13.67
C LEU A 101 -3.42 19.68 -13.71
N TRP A 102 -2.59 20.19 -12.80
CA TRP A 102 -2.24 21.61 -12.77
C TRP A 102 -1.62 22.05 -14.10
N TYR A 103 -0.73 21.24 -14.69
CA TYR A 103 -0.13 21.56 -16.00
C TYR A 103 -1.11 21.53 -17.15
N LEU A 104 -2.00 20.54 -17.16
CA LEU A 104 -2.96 20.37 -18.25
C LEU A 104 -4.12 21.37 -18.16
N LEU A 105 -4.57 21.73 -16.95
CA LEU A 105 -5.63 22.72 -16.73
C LEU A 105 -5.14 24.15 -16.97
N LEU A 106 -3.87 24.46 -16.66
CA LEU A 106 -3.28 25.77 -16.92
C LEU A 106 -2.78 25.92 -18.36
N ASN A 107 -3.47 25.30 -19.32
CA ASN A 107 -3.17 25.21 -20.74
C ASN A 107 -2.75 26.57 -21.35
N SER A 108 -1.49 26.96 -21.17
CA SER A 108 -0.95 28.19 -21.70
C SER A 108 -0.29 27.81 -23.02
N PRO A 109 -0.68 28.40 -24.17
CA PRO A 109 -0.15 28.07 -25.49
C PRO A 109 1.37 28.29 -25.65
N SER A 110 2.02 28.86 -24.63
CA SER A 110 3.48 29.01 -24.48
C SER A 110 4.13 27.94 -23.58
N ASN A 111 3.44 26.84 -23.27
CA ASN A 111 3.74 25.97 -22.14
C ASN A 111 5.19 25.39 -22.17
N PRO A 112 6.12 25.86 -21.31
CA PRO A 112 7.51 25.38 -21.25
C PRO A 112 7.65 23.96 -20.65
N TRP A 113 6.54 23.24 -20.52
CA TRP A 113 6.37 22.03 -19.70
C TRP A 113 6.51 20.76 -20.51
N PHE A 114 5.87 20.76 -21.67
CA PHE A 114 5.92 19.71 -22.67
C PHE A 114 6.52 20.23 -23.99
N GLY A 115 7.01 21.48 -24.04
CA GLY A 115 7.47 22.09 -25.29
C GLY A 115 6.35 22.13 -26.35
N MET A 116 6.68 21.86 -27.61
CA MET A 116 5.72 21.79 -28.74
C MET A 116 4.83 20.52 -28.74
N LEU A 117 4.86 19.71 -27.68
CA LEU A 117 4.09 18.48 -27.62
C LEU A 117 2.59 18.79 -27.59
N THR A 118 1.93 18.44 -28.68
CA THR A 118 0.51 18.58 -28.92
C THR A 118 0.01 17.22 -29.41
N GLY A 119 -1.16 16.78 -28.96
CA GLY A 119 -1.75 15.51 -29.39
C GLY A 119 -2.80 14.96 -28.44
N ALA A 120 -3.74 14.18 -29.00
CA ALA A 120 -4.86 13.57 -28.28
C ALA A 120 -4.42 12.66 -27.11
N SER A 121 -3.19 12.16 -27.12
CA SER A 121 -2.63 11.36 -26.03
C SER A 121 -2.47 12.15 -24.72
N LEU A 122 -2.11 13.44 -24.78
CA LEU A 122 -1.98 14.29 -23.59
C LEU A 122 -3.34 14.56 -22.93
N ASP A 123 -4.39 14.80 -23.73
CA ASP A 123 -5.75 15.00 -23.24
C ASP A 123 -6.27 13.75 -22.53
N VAL A 124 -5.99 12.57 -23.10
CA VAL A 124 -6.36 11.28 -22.50
C VAL A 124 -5.60 11.06 -21.19
N VAL A 125 -4.30 11.34 -21.12
CA VAL A 125 -3.53 11.27 -19.87
C VAL A 125 -4.16 12.19 -18.81
N GLY A 126 -4.45 13.44 -19.18
CA GLY A 126 -5.11 14.40 -18.31
C GLY A 126 -6.43 13.92 -17.76
N LEU A 127 -7.30 13.42 -18.62
CA LEU A 127 -8.61 12.89 -18.24
C LEU A 127 -8.46 11.72 -17.25
N THR A 128 -7.51 10.79 -17.50
CA THR A 128 -7.27 9.68 -16.58
C THR A 128 -6.66 10.13 -15.24
N CYS A 129 -5.87 11.21 -15.23
CA CYS A 129 -5.41 11.84 -13.99
C CYS A 129 -6.56 12.48 -13.21
N VAL A 130 -7.52 13.14 -13.89
CA VAL A 130 -8.70 13.73 -13.24
C VAL A 130 -9.50 12.61 -12.57
N PHE A 131 -9.74 11.54 -13.33
CA PHE A 131 -10.38 10.34 -12.81
C PHE A 131 -9.65 9.77 -11.59
N ALA A 132 -8.33 9.59 -11.65
CA ALA A 132 -7.53 9.07 -10.54
C ALA A 132 -7.64 9.95 -9.28
N VAL A 133 -7.58 11.28 -9.44
CA VAL A 133 -7.72 12.21 -8.31
C VAL A 133 -9.12 12.18 -7.72
N LEU A 134 -10.18 12.08 -8.54
CA LEU A 134 -11.55 11.94 -8.06
C LEU A 134 -11.76 10.63 -7.29
N VAL A 135 -11.26 9.51 -7.83
CA VAL A 135 -11.31 8.20 -7.14
C VAL A 135 -10.54 8.26 -5.83
N ALA A 136 -9.36 8.89 -5.80
CA ALA A 136 -8.58 9.08 -4.58
C ALA A 136 -9.30 10.00 -3.57
N ALA A 137 -9.99 11.04 -4.02
CA ALA A 137 -10.81 11.89 -3.15
C ALA A 137 -11.95 11.09 -2.51
N VAL A 138 -12.69 10.29 -3.29
CA VAL A 138 -13.74 9.40 -2.76
C VAL A 138 -13.14 8.40 -1.76
N LEU A 139 -12.03 7.76 -2.11
CA LEU A 139 -11.29 6.88 -1.20
C LEU A 139 -10.92 7.59 0.12
N GLY A 140 -10.37 8.80 0.05
CA GLY A 140 -10.02 9.62 1.20
C GLY A 140 -11.23 9.94 2.09
N THR A 141 -12.36 10.35 1.50
CA THR A 141 -13.60 10.59 2.26
C THR A 141 -14.09 9.34 2.97
N LEU A 142 -14.05 8.17 2.31
CA LEU A 142 -14.45 6.90 2.91
C LEU A 142 -13.49 6.45 4.01
N LEU A 143 -12.19 6.73 3.90
CA LEU A 143 -11.22 6.46 4.96
C LEU A 143 -11.48 7.33 6.20
N VAL A 144 -11.81 8.61 6.01
CA VAL A 144 -12.22 9.49 7.11
C VAL A 144 -13.50 8.98 7.76
N ARG A 145 -14.50 8.59 6.97
CA ARG A 145 -15.75 7.99 7.49
C ARG A 145 -15.51 6.69 8.24
N ALA A 146 -14.69 5.79 7.70
CA ALA A 146 -14.31 4.55 8.37
C ALA A 146 -13.68 4.84 9.74
N ARG A 147 -12.82 5.86 9.80
CA ARG A 147 -12.16 6.25 11.05
C ARG A 147 -13.12 6.87 12.06
N GLN A 148 -14.09 7.67 11.62
CA GLN A 148 -15.15 8.20 12.48
C GLN A 148 -15.97 7.07 13.10
N LEU A 149 -16.43 6.12 12.28
CA LEU A 149 -17.17 4.94 12.75
C LEU A 149 -16.35 4.09 13.74
N GLU A 150 -15.05 3.93 13.51
CA GLU A 150 -14.17 3.23 14.46
C GLU A 150 -14.05 3.97 15.80
N ASN A 151 -13.99 5.30 15.79
CA ASN A 151 -13.95 6.08 17.03
C ASN A 151 -15.29 6.00 17.78
N GLU A 152 -16.43 6.09 17.10
CA GLU A 152 -17.75 5.96 17.71
C GLU A 152 -17.94 4.60 18.40
N ILE A 153 -17.49 3.52 17.75
CA ILE A 153 -17.52 2.17 18.35
C ILE A 153 -16.59 2.09 19.55
N ALA A 154 -15.37 2.62 19.44
CA ALA A 154 -14.40 2.62 20.53
C ALA A 154 -14.89 3.43 21.74
N GLU A 155 -15.58 4.54 21.52
CA GLU A 155 -16.19 5.36 22.57
C GLU A 155 -17.35 4.61 23.25
N ALA A 156 -18.19 3.92 22.48
CA ALA A 156 -19.27 3.09 23.02
C ALA A 156 -18.74 1.90 23.83
N GLU A 157 -17.68 1.24 23.36
CA GLU A 157 -16.99 0.16 24.06
C GLU A 157 -16.32 0.68 25.35
N ALA A 158 -15.61 1.80 25.28
CA ALA A 158 -14.99 2.42 26.44
C ALA A 158 -16.02 2.86 27.50
N ALA A 159 -17.17 3.38 27.09
CA ALA A 159 -18.26 3.72 28.00
C ALA A 159 -18.84 2.46 28.68
N ALA A 160 -18.97 1.35 27.96
CA ALA A 160 -19.41 0.07 28.50
C ALA A 160 -18.36 -0.55 29.45
N GLU A 161 -17.07 -0.42 29.13
CA GLU A 161 -15.95 -0.96 29.93
C GLU A 161 -15.65 -0.10 31.17
N ALA A 162 -15.78 1.22 31.07
CA ALA A 162 -15.72 2.14 32.21
C ALA A 162 -16.85 1.89 33.21
N ALA A 163 -18.01 1.44 32.72
CA ALA A 163 -19.09 0.95 33.58
C ALA A 163 -18.79 -0.44 34.19
N ALA A 164 -17.83 -1.19 33.64
CA ALA A 164 -17.53 -2.57 34.04
C ALA A 164 -16.44 -2.71 35.11
N LEU A 165 -15.27 -2.05 35.04
CA LEU A 165 -14.30 -2.00 36.17
C LEU A 165 -13.03 -1.16 35.89
N HIS A 166 -12.50 -0.57 36.97
CA HIS A 166 -11.25 0.20 37.02
C HIS A 166 -10.01 -0.71 36.89
N GLY A 167 -9.35 -0.67 35.73
CA GLY A 167 -8.07 -1.36 35.55
C GLY A 167 -7.43 -1.02 34.22
N GLY A 168 -6.87 0.18 34.09
CA GLY A 168 -6.19 0.62 32.88
C GLY A 168 -4.88 -0.15 32.66
N ALA A 169 -4.92 -1.17 31.79
CA ALA A 169 -3.72 -1.88 31.36
C ALA A 169 -2.91 -1.01 30.38
N ILE A 170 -1.66 -0.72 30.72
CA ILE A 170 -0.71 -0.01 29.86
C ILE A 170 -0.33 -0.94 28.70
N ARG A 171 -0.64 -0.53 27.46
CA ARG A 171 -0.28 -1.30 26.26
C ARG A 171 1.25 -1.25 26.03
N PRO A 172 1.93 -2.40 25.86
CA PRO A 172 3.37 -2.42 25.62
C PRO A 172 3.75 -1.74 24.31
N VAL A 173 4.93 -1.12 24.29
CA VAL A 173 5.49 -0.44 23.12
C VAL A 173 5.90 -1.47 22.09
N LYS A 174 5.38 -1.35 20.86
CA LYS A 174 5.81 -2.17 19.73
C LYS A 174 7.14 -1.66 19.19
N VAL A 175 8.16 -2.54 19.18
CA VAL A 175 9.51 -2.27 18.66
C VAL A 175 9.49 -1.86 17.17
N THR A 176 8.49 -2.31 16.42
CA THR A 176 8.30 -1.97 15.00
C THR A 176 7.88 -0.52 14.78
N ALA A 177 7.09 0.06 15.69
CA ALA A 177 6.71 1.47 15.63
C ALA A 177 7.91 2.40 15.85
N THR A 178 8.82 2.05 16.77
CA THR A 178 10.02 2.85 17.02
C THR A 178 11.02 2.72 15.87
N ALA A 179 11.24 1.51 15.35
CA ALA A 179 12.13 1.27 14.22
C ALA A 179 11.65 1.98 12.94
N SER A 180 10.37 1.82 12.59
CA SER A 180 9.78 2.50 11.41
C SER A 180 9.79 4.02 11.58
N GLY A 181 9.47 4.54 12.77
CA GLY A 181 9.56 5.96 13.07
C GLY A 181 10.97 6.52 12.91
N ALA A 182 12.00 5.80 13.36
CA ALA A 182 13.39 6.20 13.20
C ALA A 182 13.85 6.21 11.74
N VAL A 183 13.54 5.17 10.96
CA VAL A 183 13.88 5.10 9.53
C VAL A 183 13.21 6.24 8.76
N LEU A 184 11.92 6.49 9.01
CA LEU A 184 11.20 7.61 8.39
C LEU A 184 11.76 8.96 8.80
N ALA A 185 12.25 9.10 10.04
CA ALA A 185 12.92 10.31 10.49
C ALA A 185 14.22 10.59 9.74
N VAL A 186 15.07 9.57 9.57
CA VAL A 186 16.32 9.69 8.82
C VAL A 186 16.02 10.06 7.36
N LEU A 187 15.08 9.36 6.71
CA LEU A 187 14.67 9.67 5.34
C LEU A 187 14.13 11.09 5.21
N ASN A 188 13.28 11.52 6.16
CA ASN A 188 12.72 12.86 6.16
C ASN A 188 13.82 13.94 6.23
N VAL A 189 14.81 13.75 7.11
CA VAL A 189 15.96 14.66 7.24
C VAL A 189 16.74 14.71 5.93
N VAL A 190 17.03 13.58 5.29
CA VAL A 190 17.72 13.53 3.99
C VAL A 190 16.95 14.32 2.92
N TYR A 191 15.62 14.14 2.83
CA TYR A 191 14.82 14.91 1.87
C TYR A 191 14.78 16.41 2.17
N ILE A 192 14.70 16.81 3.44
CA ILE A 192 14.77 18.22 3.84
C ILE A 192 16.10 18.82 3.40
N PHE A 193 17.22 18.16 3.67
CA PHE A 193 18.54 18.63 3.23
C PHE A 193 18.64 18.72 1.71
N ARG A 194 18.10 17.75 0.97
CA ARG A 194 18.12 17.77 -0.50
C ARG A 194 17.28 18.92 -1.08
N ASN A 195 16.10 19.15 -0.52
CA ASN A 195 15.27 20.31 -0.87
C ASN A 195 15.99 21.62 -0.55
N ALA A 196 16.63 21.73 0.62
CA ALA A 196 17.38 22.92 1.02
C ALA A 196 18.59 23.20 0.12
N ILE A 197 19.39 22.18 -0.22
CA ILE A 197 20.53 22.30 -1.13
C ILE A 197 20.05 22.73 -2.53
N THR A 198 18.94 22.16 -3.00
CA THR A 198 18.36 22.52 -4.30
C THR A 198 17.87 23.97 -4.30
N ALA A 199 17.16 24.37 -3.25
CA ALA A 199 16.72 25.75 -3.04
C ALA A 199 17.91 26.73 -3.04
N TYR A 200 19.00 26.36 -2.35
CA TYR A 200 20.22 27.16 -2.29
C TYR A 200 20.91 27.30 -3.65
N ARG A 201 21.04 26.20 -4.41
CA ARG A 201 21.74 26.20 -5.70
C ARG A 201 20.99 26.93 -6.81
N VAL A 202 19.67 26.82 -6.82
CA VAL A 202 18.83 27.30 -7.93
C VAL A 202 18.15 28.64 -7.59
N GLY A 203 18.15 29.03 -6.32
CA GLY A 203 17.46 30.22 -5.81
C GLY A 203 15.94 30.02 -5.72
N PRO A 204 15.21 30.94 -5.06
CA PRO A 204 13.78 30.78 -4.79
C PRO A 204 12.92 30.79 -6.07
N HIS A 205 13.26 31.63 -7.05
CA HIS A 205 12.53 31.68 -8.32
C HIS A 205 12.74 30.42 -9.16
N GLY A 206 13.98 29.94 -9.25
CA GLY A 206 14.25 28.71 -9.99
C GLY A 206 13.76 27.47 -9.24
N LEU A 207 13.77 27.44 -7.91
CA LEU A 207 13.08 26.40 -7.12
C LEU A 207 11.58 26.43 -7.39
N ALA A 208 10.95 27.61 -7.41
CA ALA A 208 9.53 27.72 -7.76
C ALA A 208 9.28 27.20 -9.16
N HIS A 209 10.17 27.46 -10.14
CA HIS A 209 10.07 26.86 -11.47
C HIS A 209 10.27 25.36 -11.48
N LEU A 210 11.18 24.80 -10.67
CA LEU A 210 11.42 23.36 -10.59
C LEU A 210 10.33 22.62 -9.80
N LEU A 211 9.83 23.17 -8.70
CA LEU A 211 8.67 22.64 -7.95
C LEU A 211 7.43 22.73 -8.79
N ALA A 212 7.29 23.87 -9.48
CA ALA A 212 6.29 23.98 -10.48
C ALA A 212 6.56 22.93 -11.54
N GLY A 213 7.80 22.55 -11.92
CA GLY A 213 8.18 21.43 -12.82
C GLY A 213 8.62 21.80 -14.24
N ARG A 214 8.98 23.08 -14.47
CA ARG A 214 9.38 23.61 -15.78
C ARG A 214 10.66 22.93 -16.27
N GLY A 215 10.63 22.44 -17.52
CA GLY A 215 11.82 21.88 -18.20
C GLY A 215 12.32 20.54 -17.67
N THR A 216 11.56 19.87 -16.79
CA THR A 216 11.98 18.59 -16.16
C THR A 216 11.16 17.37 -16.58
N GLY A 217 10.14 17.55 -17.42
CA GLY A 217 9.25 16.47 -17.85
C GLY A 217 9.97 15.48 -18.76
N ARG A 218 10.38 14.33 -18.20
CA ARG A 218 10.91 13.17 -18.96
C ARG A 218 9.81 12.16 -19.32
N ALA A 219 8.69 12.21 -18.60
CA ALA A 219 7.51 11.40 -18.85
C ALA A 219 6.25 12.23 -18.55
N VAL A 220 5.12 11.88 -19.16
CA VAL A 220 3.87 12.65 -19.00
C VAL A 220 3.34 12.63 -17.57
N LEU A 221 3.46 11.48 -16.91
CA LEU A 221 3.04 11.29 -15.52
C LEU A 221 4.16 11.55 -14.51
N ALA A 222 5.38 11.83 -14.96
CA ALA A 222 6.47 12.17 -14.06
C ALA A 222 6.24 13.53 -13.42
N VAL A 223 6.57 13.62 -12.15
CA VAL A 223 6.70 14.90 -11.45
C VAL A 223 8.15 15.34 -11.46
N SER A 224 8.38 16.63 -11.24
CA SER A 224 9.73 17.12 -11.06
C SER A 224 10.38 16.55 -9.81
N SER A 225 11.70 16.42 -9.85
CA SER A 225 12.45 15.85 -8.73
C SER A 225 12.23 16.62 -7.41
N PRO A 226 12.20 17.97 -7.38
CA PRO A 226 11.93 18.71 -6.14
C PRO A 226 10.50 18.52 -5.62
N TRP A 227 9.51 18.37 -6.52
CA TRP A 227 8.15 18.07 -6.11
C TRP A 227 8.06 16.69 -5.45
N GLN A 228 8.68 15.67 -6.06
CA GLN A 228 8.78 14.34 -5.49
C GLN A 228 9.38 14.37 -4.09
N TRP A 229 10.55 15.01 -3.89
CA TRP A 229 11.18 15.08 -2.58
C TRP A 229 10.32 15.82 -1.57
N THR A 230 9.64 16.90 -1.98
CA THR A 230 8.71 17.64 -1.10
C THR A 230 7.55 16.75 -0.65
N CYS A 231 6.96 15.98 -1.56
CA CYS A 231 5.91 15.03 -1.24
C CYS A 231 6.41 13.95 -0.28
N LEU A 232 7.60 13.41 -0.51
CA LEU A 232 8.21 12.40 0.35
C LEU A 232 8.57 12.97 1.73
N THR A 233 9.05 14.21 1.84
CA THR A 233 9.21 14.91 3.13
C THR A 233 7.88 14.94 3.90
N LEU A 234 6.79 15.37 3.26
CA LEU A 234 5.48 15.44 3.89
C LEU A 234 4.98 14.06 4.34
N LEU A 235 5.12 13.05 3.48
CA LEU A 235 4.69 11.69 3.78
C LEU A 235 5.53 11.05 4.88
N CYS A 236 6.86 11.15 4.83
CA CYS A 236 7.74 10.67 5.89
C CYS A 236 7.44 11.36 7.22
N GLY A 237 7.25 12.69 7.22
CA GLY A 237 6.85 13.44 8.41
C GLY A 237 5.51 12.99 8.98
N ALA A 238 4.51 12.73 8.14
CA ALA A 238 3.22 12.18 8.57
C ALA A 238 3.39 10.78 9.18
N GLY A 239 4.20 9.92 8.57
CA GLY A 239 4.51 8.59 9.08
C GLY A 239 5.24 8.62 10.43
N MET A 240 6.20 9.53 10.61
CA MET A 240 6.85 9.79 11.90
C MET A 240 5.83 10.19 12.98
N LEU A 241 4.91 11.11 12.66
CA LEU A 241 3.89 11.56 13.60
C LEU A 241 2.93 10.42 13.98
N LEU A 242 2.55 9.57 13.02
CA LEU A 242 1.73 8.39 13.26
C LEU A 242 2.45 7.37 14.15
N ALA A 243 3.73 7.13 13.92
CA ALA A 243 4.58 6.25 14.72
C ALA A 243 4.75 6.79 16.15
N ALA A 244 5.05 8.08 16.31
CA ALA A 244 5.18 8.75 17.60
C ALA A 244 3.87 8.69 18.41
N ARG A 245 2.72 8.83 17.75
CA ARG A 245 1.39 8.69 18.35
C ARG A 245 0.95 7.23 18.54
N ARG A 246 1.82 6.25 18.26
CA ARG A 246 1.59 4.81 18.42
C ARG A 246 0.30 4.33 17.75
N ARG A 247 -0.04 4.92 16.60
CA ARG A 247 -1.31 4.59 15.93
C ARG A 247 -1.17 3.23 15.23
N PRO A 248 -2.19 2.35 15.29
CA PRO A 248 -2.20 1.08 14.54
C PRO A 248 -2.05 1.25 13.01
N VAL A 249 -2.29 2.46 12.52
CA VAL A 249 -2.17 2.85 11.11
C VAL A 249 -0.70 3.04 10.71
N ALA A 250 0.22 3.29 11.67
CA ALA A 250 1.62 3.63 11.41
C ALA A 250 2.36 2.52 10.65
N ASP A 251 2.22 1.25 11.06
CA ASP A 251 2.91 0.13 10.41
C ASP A 251 2.46 -0.01 8.95
N GLY A 252 1.14 0.07 8.71
CA GLY A 252 0.60 0.02 7.35
C GLY A 252 1.04 1.21 6.49
N PHE A 253 1.10 2.40 7.09
CA PHE A 253 1.52 3.61 6.39
C PHE A 253 3.01 3.54 6.01
N ALA A 254 3.85 3.09 6.94
CA ALA A 254 5.28 2.91 6.75
C ALA A 254 5.59 1.82 5.72
N LEU A 255 4.91 0.66 5.80
CA LEU A 255 4.95 -0.36 4.74
C LEU A 255 4.54 0.22 3.39
N GLY A 256 3.51 1.06 3.37
CA GLY A 256 3.06 1.72 2.14
C GLY A 256 4.13 2.62 1.52
N LEU A 257 4.86 3.37 2.34
CA LEU A 257 5.96 4.21 1.85
C LEU A 257 7.13 3.37 1.35
N SER A 258 7.45 2.25 2.01
CA SER A 258 8.44 1.30 1.51
C SER A 258 8.07 0.78 0.12
N LEU A 259 6.83 0.31 -0.06
CA LEU A 259 6.35 -0.19 -1.36
C LEU A 259 6.35 0.89 -2.45
N PHE A 260 6.12 2.15 -2.08
CA PHE A 260 6.16 3.28 -3.00
C PHE A 260 7.59 3.64 -3.42
N MET A 261 8.51 3.69 -2.46
CA MET A 261 9.86 4.21 -2.69
C MET A 261 10.80 3.16 -3.26
N VAL A 262 10.82 1.95 -2.68
CA VAL A 262 11.80 0.89 -3.01
C VAL A 262 11.89 0.61 -4.51
N PRO A 263 10.80 0.47 -5.28
CA PRO A 263 10.91 0.22 -6.71
C PRO A 263 11.64 1.34 -7.45
N SER A 264 11.34 2.60 -7.15
CA SER A 264 11.99 3.75 -7.79
C SER A 264 13.48 3.88 -7.43
N SER A 265 13.81 3.69 -6.15
CA SER A 265 15.20 3.75 -5.68
C SER A 265 16.02 2.59 -6.26
N PHE A 266 15.42 1.41 -6.40
CA PHE A 266 16.04 0.26 -7.03
C PHE A 266 16.30 0.50 -8.51
N THR A 267 15.33 1.02 -9.27
CA THR A 267 15.52 1.30 -10.70
C THR A 267 16.60 2.37 -10.93
N ASP A 268 16.70 3.37 -10.04
CA ASP A 268 17.74 4.39 -10.14
C ASP A 268 19.13 3.80 -9.86
N LEU A 269 19.26 2.94 -8.84
CA LEU A 269 20.52 2.23 -8.56
C LEU A 269 20.92 1.31 -9.69
N TRP A 270 19.94 0.64 -10.32
CA TRP A 270 20.15 -0.18 -11.50
C TRP A 270 20.63 0.65 -12.68
N GLY A 271 19.97 1.77 -12.97
CA GLY A 271 20.40 2.68 -14.03
C GLY A 271 21.82 3.21 -13.81
N ALA A 272 22.14 3.60 -12.57
CA ALA A 272 23.47 4.07 -12.19
C ALA A 272 24.55 2.98 -12.26
N SER A 273 24.19 1.71 -11.96
CA SER A 273 25.13 0.59 -12.07
C SER A 273 25.43 0.27 -13.53
N VAL A 274 24.39 0.21 -14.39
CA VAL A 274 24.54 -0.01 -15.83
C VAL A 274 25.35 1.12 -16.50
N ALA A 275 25.14 2.36 -16.08
CA ALA A 275 25.88 3.52 -16.60
C ALA A 275 27.29 3.65 -16.03
N GLY A 276 27.69 2.83 -15.04
CA GLY A 276 28.99 2.96 -14.37
C GLY A 276 29.14 4.22 -13.52
N THR A 277 28.03 4.85 -13.11
CA THR A 277 28.00 6.14 -12.40
C THR A 277 27.63 6.01 -10.92
N LEU A 278 27.41 4.80 -10.42
CA LEU A 278 26.95 4.52 -9.05
C LEU A 278 27.81 5.22 -7.98
N PHE A 279 29.13 5.29 -8.16
CA PHE A 279 30.03 5.94 -7.19
C PHE A 279 30.40 7.39 -7.55
N GLN A 280 29.93 7.90 -8.70
CA GLN A 280 30.21 9.27 -9.14
C GLN A 280 29.32 10.30 -8.43
N VAL A 281 28.13 9.89 -7.98
CA VAL A 281 27.18 10.75 -7.25
C VAL A 281 26.85 10.12 -5.90
N PRO A 282 27.80 10.09 -4.95
CA PRO A 282 27.68 9.30 -3.72
C PRO A 282 26.48 9.70 -2.86
N ALA A 283 26.08 10.97 -2.87
CA ALA A 283 24.91 11.45 -2.14
C ALA A 283 23.59 10.86 -2.69
N ALA A 284 23.45 10.79 -4.03
CA ALA A 284 22.24 10.24 -4.64
C ALA A 284 22.17 8.72 -4.48
N SER A 285 23.27 8.02 -4.74
CA SER A 285 23.36 6.57 -4.59
C SER A 285 23.20 6.14 -3.13
N GLY A 286 23.79 6.88 -2.18
CA GLY A 286 23.64 6.64 -0.75
C GLY A 286 22.20 6.79 -0.27
N GLN A 287 21.49 7.82 -0.76
CA GLN A 287 20.07 7.99 -0.48
C GLN A 287 19.25 6.83 -1.07
N ASN A 288 19.44 6.50 -2.35
CA ASN A 288 18.66 5.42 -2.98
C ASN A 288 18.93 4.07 -2.30
N LEU A 289 20.18 3.81 -1.88
CA LEU A 289 20.53 2.62 -1.11
C LEU A 289 19.84 2.60 0.26
N LEU A 290 19.79 3.75 0.95
CA LEU A 290 19.06 3.89 2.22
C LEU A 290 17.56 3.62 2.03
N GLU A 291 16.96 4.11 0.95
CA GLU A 291 15.55 3.88 0.63
C GLU A 291 15.27 2.39 0.35
N VAL A 292 16.12 1.72 -0.44
CA VAL A 292 15.99 0.28 -0.72
C VAL A 292 16.20 -0.55 0.55
N VAL A 293 17.35 -0.39 1.23
CA VAL A 293 17.70 -1.20 2.40
C VAL A 293 16.77 -0.90 3.57
N GLY A 294 16.50 0.37 3.85
CA GLY A 294 15.59 0.79 4.91
C GLY A 294 14.15 0.35 4.62
N GLY A 295 13.69 0.49 3.38
CA GLY A 295 12.36 0.04 2.95
C GLY A 295 12.19 -1.47 3.07
N LEU A 296 13.16 -2.25 2.58
CA LEU A 296 13.14 -3.72 2.66
C LEU A 296 13.24 -4.22 4.10
N ALA A 297 14.13 -3.65 4.92
CA ALA A 297 14.26 -3.99 6.34
C ALA A 297 12.96 -3.71 7.09
N MET A 298 12.33 -2.55 6.84
CA MET A 298 11.05 -2.20 7.44
C MET A 298 9.93 -3.15 7.01
N ALA A 299 9.84 -3.49 5.72
CA ALA A 299 8.86 -4.46 5.23
C ALA A 299 9.08 -5.84 5.86
N ALA A 300 10.33 -6.30 5.97
CA ALA A 300 10.69 -7.56 6.59
C ALA A 300 10.31 -7.59 8.08
N LEU A 301 10.59 -6.52 8.83
CA LEU A 301 10.22 -6.40 10.24
C LEU A 301 8.70 -6.45 10.45
N ILE A 302 7.92 -5.72 9.64
CA ILE A 302 6.46 -5.71 9.74
C ILE A 302 5.87 -7.08 9.40
N VAL A 303 6.38 -7.72 8.34
CA VAL A 303 5.95 -9.08 7.95
C VAL A 303 6.33 -10.10 9.02
N TRP A 304 7.52 -9.98 9.61
CA TRP A 304 7.99 -10.84 10.68
C TRP A 304 7.11 -10.73 11.93
N GLU A 305 6.81 -9.51 12.40
CA GLU A 305 5.89 -9.31 13.53
C GLU A 305 4.50 -9.88 13.22
N ALA A 306 3.96 -9.63 12.03
CA ALA A 306 2.67 -10.17 11.62
C ALA A 306 2.64 -11.71 11.58
N ARG A 307 3.78 -12.36 11.32
CA ARG A 307 3.92 -13.82 11.41
C ARG A 307 4.01 -14.28 12.87
N GLN A 308 4.81 -13.63 13.70
CA GLN A 308 4.92 -13.96 15.13
C GLN A 308 3.57 -13.85 15.85
N ASP A 309 2.79 -12.81 15.55
CA ASP A 309 1.44 -12.62 16.09
C ASP A 309 0.46 -13.74 15.71
N ARG A 310 0.70 -14.46 14.60
CA ARG A 310 -0.12 -15.62 14.20
C ARG A 310 0.34 -16.90 14.89
N LEU A 311 1.62 -16.97 15.24
CA LEU A 311 2.23 -18.15 15.83
C LEU A 311 2.09 -18.18 17.36
N ARG A 312 1.91 -17.03 18.02
CA ARG A 312 1.56 -16.98 19.45
C ARG A 312 0.15 -17.55 19.65
N PRO A 313 -0.01 -18.73 20.27
CA PRO A 313 -1.33 -19.22 20.64
C PRO A 313 -1.98 -18.23 21.60
N LEU A 314 -3.31 -18.11 21.57
CA LEU A 314 -4.12 -17.44 22.61
C LEU A 314 -4.07 -18.20 23.96
N GLY A 315 -2.90 -18.72 24.33
CA GLY A 315 -2.69 -19.69 25.40
C GLY A 315 -2.23 -19.09 26.72
N ASP A 316 -1.66 -17.88 26.73
CA ASP A 316 -1.38 -17.16 27.98
C ASP A 316 -2.62 -16.33 28.37
N GLY A 317 -3.75 -17.02 28.45
CA GLY A 317 -4.69 -16.66 29.49
C GLY A 317 -3.90 -16.73 30.77
N ILE A 318 -3.68 -15.58 31.41
CA ILE A 318 -3.37 -15.53 32.82
C ILE A 318 -4.38 -16.49 33.46
N GLU A 319 -3.92 -17.69 33.83
CA GLU A 319 -4.51 -18.42 34.93
C GLU A 319 -4.43 -17.41 36.06
N PHE A 320 -5.51 -16.64 36.23
CA PHE A 320 -5.74 -16.03 37.52
C PHE A 320 -5.66 -17.21 38.47
N PRO A 321 -4.72 -17.24 39.43
CA PRO A 321 -4.87 -18.17 40.52
C PRO A 321 -6.28 -17.89 41.02
N SER A 322 -7.16 -18.87 40.85
CA SER A 322 -8.47 -18.85 41.46
C SER A 322 -8.16 -18.77 42.93
N ALA A 323 -8.18 -17.55 43.47
CA ALA A 323 -8.11 -17.30 44.88
C ALA A 323 -9.46 -17.75 45.43
N SER A 324 -9.69 -19.06 45.43
CA SER A 324 -10.55 -19.72 46.40
C SER A 324 -9.83 -19.58 47.73
N THR A 325 -9.89 -18.40 48.31
CA THR A 325 -9.63 -18.22 49.74
C THR A 325 -10.81 -18.91 50.44
N PRO A 326 -10.61 -20.03 51.17
CA PRO A 326 -11.69 -20.58 51.97
C PRO A 326 -11.92 -19.60 53.12
N LEU A 327 -13.00 -18.82 53.05
CA LEU A 327 -13.49 -18.08 54.21
C LEU A 327 -14.08 -19.12 55.19
N PRO A 328 -13.57 -19.24 56.41
CA PRO A 328 -14.22 -20.06 57.42
C PRO A 328 -15.34 -19.21 58.05
N GLY A 329 -16.60 -19.52 57.72
CA GLY A 329 -17.72 -19.01 58.50
C GLY A 329 -19.00 -18.73 57.73
N THR A 330 -20.04 -19.48 58.13
CA THR A 330 -21.46 -19.07 58.11
C THR A 330 -22.17 -18.97 56.75
N GLY A 331 -22.57 -20.15 56.27
CA GLY A 331 -23.95 -20.46 55.85
C GLY A 331 -24.71 -19.45 54.99
N ARG A 332 -24.72 -19.67 53.67
CA ARG A 332 -25.93 -19.45 52.87
C ARG A 332 -25.85 -20.21 51.54
N THR A 333 -26.70 -21.23 51.42
CA THR A 333 -26.95 -22.00 50.20
C THR A 333 -27.65 -21.12 49.17
N LEU A 334 -26.95 -20.72 48.10
CA LEU A 334 -27.59 -20.20 46.89
C LEU A 334 -26.95 -20.85 45.65
N LEU A 335 -27.72 -21.79 45.11
CA LEU A 335 -27.73 -22.40 43.78
C LEU A 335 -26.64 -21.93 42.79
N SER A 336 -25.59 -22.74 42.67
CA SER A 336 -24.72 -22.76 41.48
C SER A 336 -25.45 -23.48 40.35
N ARG A 337 -25.80 -22.72 39.31
CA ARG A 337 -26.36 -23.23 38.06
C ARG A 337 -25.22 -23.77 37.20
N SER A 338 -24.94 -25.07 37.34
CA SER A 338 -24.05 -25.79 36.44
C SER A 338 -24.70 -25.96 35.06
N PRO A 339 -23.96 -25.80 33.93
CA PRO A 339 -24.46 -26.21 32.63
C PRO A 339 -24.53 -27.73 32.57
N SER A 340 -25.74 -28.24 32.52
CA SER A 340 -26.05 -29.65 32.30
C SER A 340 -25.39 -30.16 31.02
N ALA A 341 -24.50 -31.14 31.17
CA ALA A 341 -24.11 -32.04 30.10
C ALA A 341 -25.37 -32.72 29.53
N ALA A 342 -25.46 -32.79 28.21
CA ALA A 342 -26.51 -33.54 27.52
C ALA A 342 -26.14 -35.04 27.44
N PRO A 343 -27.14 -35.94 27.37
CA PRO A 343 -26.95 -37.35 27.68
C PRO A 343 -26.44 -38.16 26.49
N ARG A 344 -25.52 -39.08 26.79
CA ARG A 344 -25.22 -40.27 25.97
C ARG A 344 -26.44 -41.21 26.01
N SER A 345 -26.87 -41.69 24.84
CA SER A 345 -27.79 -42.82 24.74
C SER A 345 -27.36 -43.76 23.61
N GLY A 346 -27.22 -45.05 23.96
CA GLY A 346 -27.68 -46.14 23.11
C GLY A 346 -26.66 -46.83 22.22
N THR A 347 -26.02 -47.86 22.77
CA THR A 347 -25.37 -48.97 22.08
C THR A 347 -26.38 -49.87 21.37
N GLY A 348 -26.06 -50.28 20.13
CA GLY A 348 -26.68 -51.42 19.43
C GLY A 348 -25.81 -51.87 18.24
N PRO A 349 -25.36 -53.14 18.16
CA PRO A 349 -24.53 -53.64 17.06
C PRO A 349 -25.29 -54.62 16.14
N VAL A 350 -25.24 -54.45 14.82
CA VAL A 350 -25.51 -55.50 13.80
C VAL A 350 -24.72 -55.18 12.51
N PRO A 351 -24.25 -56.18 11.72
CA PRO A 351 -23.04 -56.08 10.91
C PRO A 351 -23.25 -56.04 9.38
N SER A 352 -22.14 -55.73 8.69
CA SER A 352 -21.67 -56.17 7.36
C SER A 352 -22.56 -55.99 6.12
N ALA A 353 -22.06 -55.26 5.11
CA ALA A 353 -22.00 -55.73 3.71
C ALA A 353 -21.36 -54.69 2.75
N THR A 354 -20.19 -55.08 2.20
CA THR A 354 -19.89 -55.07 0.76
C THR A 354 -19.62 -53.74 0.05
N ALA A 355 -18.33 -53.48 -0.20
CA ALA A 355 -17.87 -52.74 -1.38
C ALA A 355 -18.02 -53.64 -2.64
N PRO A 356 -18.21 -53.07 -3.85
CA PRO A 356 -17.04 -52.94 -4.72
C PRO A 356 -17.01 -51.72 -5.66
N ALA A 357 -15.80 -51.17 -5.81
CA ALA A 357 -15.05 -50.92 -7.05
C ALA A 357 -15.56 -49.92 -8.15
N PRO A 358 -14.63 -49.40 -8.99
CA PRO A 358 -14.76 -48.17 -9.77
C PRO A 358 -15.14 -48.42 -11.25
N VAL A 359 -15.52 -47.36 -11.97
CA VAL A 359 -15.65 -47.39 -13.44
C VAL A 359 -14.73 -46.34 -14.09
N PRO A 360 -13.95 -46.74 -15.12
CA PRO A 360 -13.04 -45.86 -15.87
C PRO A 360 -13.61 -45.38 -17.23
N ALA A 361 -12.94 -44.34 -17.73
CA ALA A 361 -12.64 -43.99 -19.14
C ALA A 361 -13.76 -43.78 -20.17
N ALA A 362 -13.72 -42.61 -20.83
CA ALA A 362 -13.74 -42.53 -22.29
C ALA A 362 -12.96 -41.30 -22.78
N ALA A 363 -11.90 -41.57 -23.52
CA ALA A 363 -11.26 -40.63 -24.43
C ALA A 363 -11.91 -40.77 -25.82
N THR A 364 -12.12 -39.66 -26.52
CA THR A 364 -12.27 -39.68 -27.99
C THR A 364 -11.46 -38.54 -28.58
N ALA A 365 -10.48 -38.95 -29.38
CA ALA A 365 -9.73 -38.15 -30.32
C ALA A 365 -10.57 -37.80 -31.55
N HIS A 366 -10.35 -36.64 -32.19
CA HIS A 366 -10.06 -36.51 -33.62
C HIS A 366 -9.92 -35.04 -34.04
N GLY A 367 -8.91 -34.73 -34.85
CA GLY A 367 -8.77 -33.41 -35.48
C GLY A 367 -7.38 -33.07 -36.00
N VAL A 368 -6.70 -33.99 -36.68
CA VAL A 368 -5.59 -33.66 -37.56
C VAL A 368 -6.17 -33.02 -38.83
N ARG A 369 -5.73 -31.81 -39.19
CA ARG A 369 -5.70 -31.37 -40.58
C ARG A 369 -4.47 -30.52 -40.83
N THR A 370 -3.49 -31.14 -41.46
CA THR A 370 -2.42 -30.52 -42.23
C THR A 370 -2.94 -30.07 -43.60
N ALA A 371 -2.60 -28.86 -44.03
CA ALA A 371 -2.34 -28.42 -45.40
C ALA A 371 -2.04 -26.91 -45.33
N ASP A 372 -0.83 -26.38 -45.54
CA ASP A 372 0.04 -26.42 -46.72
C ASP A 372 -0.29 -25.29 -47.73
N GLY A 373 0.77 -24.63 -48.22
CA GLY A 373 0.79 -23.50 -49.17
C GLY A 373 0.89 -22.12 -48.50
N GLY A 374 1.95 -21.31 -48.64
CA GLY A 374 3.07 -21.24 -49.58
C GLY A 374 3.39 -19.74 -49.78
N PRO A 375 4.66 -19.31 -49.90
CA PRO A 375 4.98 -17.91 -50.18
C PRO A 375 4.93 -17.65 -51.69
N ALA A 376 4.36 -16.51 -52.09
CA ALA A 376 4.50 -15.98 -53.44
C ALA A 376 5.06 -14.56 -53.37
N GLU A 377 6.15 -14.40 -54.09
CA GLU A 377 6.90 -13.19 -54.35
C GLU A 377 6.07 -12.15 -55.11
N GLY A 378 6.46 -10.88 -54.93
CA GLY A 378 5.98 -9.69 -55.64
C GLY A 378 6.72 -8.47 -55.12
#